data_AF-A0A925RT94-F1
#
_entry.id   AF-A0A925RT94-F1
#
_cell.length_a   1.000
_cell.length_b   1.000
_cell.length_c   1.000
_cell.angle_alpha   90.00
_cell.angle_beta   90.00
_cell.angle_gamma   90.00
#
_symmetry.space_group_name_H-M   'P 1'
#
loop_
_entity.id
_entity.type
_entity.pdbx_description
1 polymer ?
#
loop_
_entity_poly.entity_id
_entity_poly.type
_entity_poly.pdbx_seq_one_letter_code
_entity_poly.pdbx_strand_id
1 'polypeptide(L)'
;IVNHLVIMPDIEKRLEAFVRTGHGIVVFPGGAGTTEEILYLLGILLDPANADQPLPVIFTGPKTSADYFTQIDRFIGATLGDEARKRYKIVVGDPAQAAREMAKGMEAVREHRRAKSDAYNYNWLLRIPPDFQRPFEPTHAAMSKLKLSRDLPVHQLASNLRRAFSGIVAGNVKENGIRAIEQHGPFELHGDRDLMTMLDELLTAFVLQKRMKLHGEYKPCYRLVA
;
A
#
# COMPACT_ATOMS: atom_id res chain seq x y z
N ILE A 1 6.36 -7.79 22.15
CA ILE A 1 7.52 -8.55 21.60
C ILE A 1 6.99 -9.63 20.65
N VAL A 2 7.78 -10.13 19.71
CA VAL A 2 7.35 -11.20 18.76
C VAL A 2 7.48 -12.59 19.43
N ASN A 3 6.45 -13.44 19.31
CA ASN A 3 6.43 -14.83 19.83
C ASN A 3 6.33 -15.91 18.74
N HIS A 4 5.90 -15.54 17.52
CA HIS A 4 5.87 -16.43 16.34
C HIS A 4 6.54 -15.72 15.15
N LEU A 5 7.74 -16.17 14.79
CA LEU A 5 8.48 -15.65 13.63
C LEU A 5 8.23 -16.54 12.42
N VAL A 6 7.86 -15.92 11.29
CA VAL A 6 7.74 -16.57 9.99
C VAL A 6 8.59 -15.79 8.99
N ILE A 7 9.46 -16.49 8.27
CA ILE A 7 10.29 -15.91 7.21
C ILE A 7 9.70 -16.36 5.88
N MET A 8 9.18 -15.39 5.11
CA MET A 8 8.64 -15.62 3.77
C MET A 8 9.77 -15.47 2.74
N PRO A 9 9.72 -16.20 1.60
CA PRO A 9 10.85 -16.22 0.68
C PRO A 9 11.01 -14.93 -0.14
N ASP A 10 9.97 -14.09 -0.23
CA ASP A 10 10.02 -12.77 -0.84
C ASP A 10 8.94 -11.83 -0.28
N ILE A 11 8.95 -10.57 -0.74
CA ILE A 11 8.03 -9.51 -0.29
C ILE A 11 6.61 -9.81 -0.72
N GLU A 12 6.40 -10.23 -1.96
CA GLU A 12 5.07 -10.51 -2.49
C GLU A 12 4.38 -11.65 -1.73
N LYS A 13 5.09 -12.72 -1.38
CA LYS A 13 4.53 -13.80 -0.55
C LYS A 13 4.30 -13.38 0.89
N ARG A 14 5.12 -12.46 1.43
CA ARG A 14 4.85 -11.82 2.72
C ARG A 14 3.55 -11.01 2.68
N LEU A 15 3.35 -10.22 1.64
CA LEU A 15 2.13 -9.43 1.45
C LEU A 15 0.90 -10.32 1.27
N GLU A 16 1.02 -11.40 0.50
CA GLU A 16 -0.06 -12.40 0.37
C GLU A 16 -0.38 -13.05 1.71
N ALA A 17 0.63 -13.45 2.50
CA ALA A 17 0.41 -14.01 3.83
C ALA A 17 -0.39 -13.05 4.74
N PHE A 18 -0.08 -11.75 4.73
CA PHE A 18 -0.84 -10.76 5.51
C PHE A 18 -2.33 -10.74 5.17
N VAL A 19 -2.69 -10.65 3.88
CA VAL A 19 -4.10 -10.54 3.47
C VAL A 19 -4.86 -11.86 3.52
N ARG A 20 -4.16 -13.00 3.45
CA ARG A 20 -4.77 -14.33 3.60
C ARG A 20 -5.09 -14.65 5.05
N THR A 21 -4.22 -14.25 5.98
CA THR A 21 -4.35 -14.60 7.40
C THR A 21 -5.05 -13.53 8.22
N GLY A 22 -5.02 -12.27 7.78
CA GLY A 22 -5.68 -11.17 8.45
C GLY A 22 -7.20 -11.25 8.37
N HIS A 23 -7.87 -11.18 9.51
CA HIS A 23 -9.33 -10.92 9.60
C HIS A 23 -9.67 -9.45 9.56
N GLY A 24 -8.66 -8.59 9.58
CA GLY A 24 -8.78 -7.14 9.54
C GLY A 24 -7.40 -6.51 9.59
N ILE A 25 -7.29 -5.29 9.06
CA ILE A 25 -6.02 -4.59 8.88
C ILE A 25 -6.12 -3.20 9.51
N VAL A 26 -5.19 -2.90 10.42
CA VAL A 26 -5.00 -1.56 10.97
C VAL A 26 -3.76 -0.95 10.34
N VAL A 27 -3.89 0.25 9.78
CA VAL A 27 -2.78 0.99 9.16
C VAL A 27 -2.53 2.27 9.94
N PHE A 28 -1.28 2.42 10.38
CA PHE A 28 -0.79 3.63 11.06
C PHE A 28 -0.01 4.52 10.09
N PRO A 29 0.26 5.79 10.45
CA PRO A 29 1.05 6.67 9.60
C PRO A 29 2.47 6.13 9.33
N GLY A 30 2.79 5.97 8.04
CA GLY A 30 4.09 5.51 7.58
C GLY A 30 4.54 6.20 6.29
N GLY A 31 5.69 5.79 5.76
CA GLY A 31 6.27 6.35 4.53
C GLY A 31 5.93 5.53 3.29
N ALA A 32 6.91 5.43 2.39
CA ALA A 32 6.79 4.71 1.13
C ALA A 32 6.37 3.23 1.30
N GLY A 33 6.95 2.50 2.27
CA GLY A 33 6.62 1.09 2.49
C GLY A 33 5.19 0.85 2.97
N THR A 34 4.68 1.71 3.85
CA THR A 34 3.27 1.62 4.28
C THR A 34 2.33 1.97 3.12
N THR A 35 2.71 2.90 2.26
CA THR A 35 1.92 3.25 1.07
C THR A 35 1.91 2.10 0.04
N GLU A 36 3.04 1.40 -0.13
CA GLU A 36 3.11 0.15 -0.90
C GLU A 36 2.11 -0.89 -0.38
N GLU A 37 2.05 -1.10 0.93
CA GLU A 37 1.14 -2.05 1.58
C GLU A 37 -0.35 -1.63 1.42
N ILE A 38 -0.66 -0.33 1.54
CA ILE A 38 -2.01 0.20 1.27
C ILE A 38 -2.42 -0.08 -0.19
N LEU A 39 -1.54 0.23 -1.15
CA LEU A 39 -1.82 0.06 -2.57
C LEU A 39 -1.97 -1.41 -2.96
N TYR A 40 -1.17 -2.30 -2.35
CA TYR A 40 -1.33 -3.74 -2.48
C TYR A 40 -2.71 -4.20 -2.01
N LEU A 41 -3.10 -3.80 -0.80
CA LEU A 41 -4.38 -4.17 -0.20
C LEU A 41 -5.57 -3.66 -1.00
N LEU A 42 -5.59 -2.36 -1.33
CA LEU A 42 -6.69 -1.76 -2.07
C LEU A 42 -6.76 -2.30 -3.50
N GLY A 43 -5.62 -2.50 -4.16
CA GLY A 43 -5.58 -3.08 -5.50
C GLY A 43 -6.21 -4.48 -5.57
N ILE A 44 -6.01 -5.30 -4.53
CA ILE A 44 -6.68 -6.60 -4.39
C ILE A 44 -8.18 -6.41 -4.12
N LEU A 45 -8.56 -5.58 -3.15
CA LEU A 45 -9.97 -5.38 -2.79
C LEU A 45 -10.80 -4.70 -3.89
N LEU A 46 -10.15 -4.01 -4.83
CA LEU A 46 -10.79 -3.40 -6.00
C LEU A 46 -10.96 -4.37 -7.19
N ASP A 47 -10.42 -5.59 -7.11
CA ASP A 47 -10.76 -6.63 -8.09
C ASP A 47 -12.27 -6.92 -7.99
N PRO A 48 -13.01 -6.94 -9.11
CA PRO A 48 -14.45 -7.21 -9.10
C PRO A 48 -14.82 -8.54 -8.42
N ALA A 49 -13.94 -9.55 -8.46
CA ALA A 49 -14.17 -10.83 -7.79
C ALA A 49 -14.10 -10.74 -6.25
N ASN A 50 -13.59 -9.63 -5.72
CA ASN A 50 -13.52 -9.35 -4.28
C ASN A 50 -14.57 -8.33 -3.82
N ALA A 51 -15.58 -8.04 -4.65
CA ALA A 51 -16.65 -7.09 -4.32
C ALA A 51 -17.30 -7.37 -2.96
N ASP A 52 -17.57 -8.65 -2.66
CA ASP A 52 -18.27 -9.09 -1.45
C ASP A 52 -17.36 -9.42 -0.25
N GLN A 53 -16.03 -9.29 -0.40
CA GLN A 53 -15.07 -9.51 0.69
C GLN A 53 -15.23 -8.43 1.78
N PRO A 54 -15.59 -8.78 3.03
CA PRO A 54 -15.88 -7.81 4.08
C PRO A 54 -14.65 -7.50 4.95
N LEU A 55 -13.44 -7.56 4.39
CA LEU A 55 -12.20 -7.35 5.14
C LEU A 55 -12.14 -5.91 5.69
N PRO A 56 -12.22 -5.69 7.02
CA PRO A 56 -12.18 -4.35 7.59
C PRO A 56 -10.77 -3.77 7.51
N VAL A 57 -10.66 -2.54 6.99
CA VAL A 57 -9.42 -1.78 6.92
C VAL A 57 -9.59 -0.47 7.66
N ILE A 58 -8.81 -0.25 8.72
CA ILE A 58 -8.90 0.92 9.58
C ILE A 58 -7.58 1.70 9.55
N PHE A 59 -7.63 2.92 9.05
CA PHE A 59 -6.53 3.87 9.11
C PHE A 59 -6.64 4.67 10.40
N THR A 60 -5.63 4.64 11.27
CA THR A 60 -5.73 5.26 12.59
C THR A 60 -4.39 5.79 13.11
N GLY A 61 -4.46 6.79 13.99
CA GLY A 61 -3.30 7.45 14.57
C GLY A 61 -3.69 8.54 15.56
N PRO A 62 -2.72 9.22 16.18
CA PRO A 62 -2.98 10.34 17.09
C PRO A 62 -3.61 11.53 16.35
N LYS A 63 -4.20 12.49 17.08
CA LYS A 63 -4.78 13.72 16.48
C LYS A 63 -3.81 14.46 15.56
N THR A 64 -2.51 14.44 15.88
CA THR A 64 -1.44 15.05 15.08
C THR A 64 -1.23 14.38 13.71
N SER A 65 -1.81 13.22 13.44
CA SER A 65 -1.75 12.56 12.13
C SER A 65 -2.96 12.84 11.23
N ALA A 66 -3.82 13.80 11.58
CA ALA A 66 -5.00 14.14 10.77
C ALA A 66 -4.62 14.60 9.35
N ASP A 67 -3.62 15.48 9.22
CA ASP A 67 -3.15 15.97 7.93
C ASP A 67 -2.53 14.86 7.07
N TYR A 68 -1.82 13.93 7.71
CA TYR A 68 -1.27 12.74 7.04
C TYR A 68 -2.40 11.91 6.41
N PHE A 69 -3.45 11.60 7.16
CA PHE A 69 -4.55 10.79 6.62
C PHE A 69 -5.39 11.56 5.60
N THR A 70 -5.47 12.89 5.70
CA THR A 70 -6.08 13.73 4.67
C THR A 70 -5.32 13.64 3.35
N GLN A 71 -3.98 13.65 3.40
CA GLN A 71 -3.14 13.49 2.21
C GLN A 71 -3.25 12.08 1.61
N ILE A 72 -3.24 11.03 2.44
CA ILE A 72 -3.42 9.65 1.99
C ILE A 72 -4.80 9.45 1.36
N ASP A 73 -5.87 9.93 2.00
CA ASP A 73 -7.23 9.83 1.46
C ASP A 73 -7.40 10.61 0.15
N ARG A 74 -6.82 11.82 0.07
CA ARG A 74 -6.81 12.61 -1.18
C ARG A 74 -6.06 11.85 -2.29
N PHE A 75 -4.89 11.31 -2.00
CA PHE A 75 -4.11 10.54 -2.96
C PHE A 75 -4.87 9.30 -3.44
N ILE A 76 -5.45 8.51 -2.53
CA ILE A 76 -6.22 7.32 -2.88
C ILE A 76 -7.46 7.69 -3.70
N GLY A 77 -8.23 8.70 -3.29
CA GLY A 77 -9.42 9.12 -4.04
C GLY A 77 -9.09 9.62 -5.44
N ALA A 78 -7.99 10.36 -5.58
CA ALA A 78 -7.63 10.95 -6.86
C ALA A 78 -6.90 9.97 -7.81
N THR A 79 -6.36 8.85 -7.30
CA THR A 79 -5.71 7.81 -8.11
C THR A 79 -6.60 6.58 -8.31
N LEU A 80 -7.23 6.09 -7.25
CA LEU A 80 -8.02 4.85 -7.25
C LEU A 80 -9.55 5.08 -7.16
N GLY A 81 -9.99 6.32 -7.03
CA GLY A 81 -11.41 6.67 -7.03
C GLY A 81 -12.14 6.38 -5.72
N ASP A 82 -13.42 6.75 -5.67
CA ASP A 82 -14.24 6.64 -4.46
C ASP A 82 -14.56 5.18 -4.08
N GLU A 83 -14.53 4.24 -5.03
CA GLU A 83 -14.65 2.81 -4.71
C GLU A 83 -13.51 2.34 -3.80
N ALA A 84 -12.31 2.90 -3.94
CA ALA A 84 -11.19 2.61 -3.05
C ALA A 84 -11.46 3.17 -1.64
N ARG A 85 -12.05 4.37 -1.55
CA ARG A 85 -12.40 5.01 -0.26
C ARG A 85 -13.44 4.22 0.52
N LYS A 86 -14.35 3.52 -0.15
CA LYS A 86 -15.33 2.64 0.50
C LYS A 86 -14.68 1.41 1.18
N ARG A 87 -13.44 1.07 0.83
CA ARG A 87 -12.74 -0.11 1.36
C ARG A 87 -12.02 0.13 2.68
N TYR A 88 -12.00 1.36 3.21
CA TYR A 88 -11.39 1.65 4.51
C TYR A 88 -12.17 2.69 5.30
N LYS A 89 -11.86 2.79 6.61
CA LYS A 89 -12.32 3.87 7.48
C LYS A 89 -11.13 4.58 8.10
N ILE A 90 -11.24 5.89 8.27
CA ILE A 90 -10.23 6.69 8.97
C ILE A 90 -10.77 7.04 10.36
N VAL A 91 -10.03 6.68 11.40
CA VAL A 91 -10.37 6.96 12.80
C VAL A 91 -9.16 7.62 13.47
N VAL A 92 -9.19 8.93 13.66
CA VAL A 92 -8.05 9.70 14.21
C VAL A 92 -8.34 10.12 15.65
N GLY A 93 -7.39 9.88 16.55
CA GLY A 93 -7.45 10.35 17.94
C GLY A 93 -8.41 9.57 18.85
N ASP A 94 -9.00 8.46 18.37
CA ASP A 94 -9.87 7.59 19.16
C ASP A 94 -9.48 6.10 18.96
N PRO A 95 -8.48 5.61 19.73
CA PRO A 95 -8.06 4.22 19.67
C PRO A 95 -9.17 3.23 20.02
N ALA A 96 -10.08 3.61 20.92
CA ALA A 96 -11.18 2.74 21.34
C ALA A 96 -12.21 2.58 20.21
N GLN A 97 -12.48 3.65 19.45
CA GLN A 97 -13.33 3.56 18.26
C GLN A 97 -12.68 2.71 17.17
N ALA A 98 -11.38 2.85 16.92
CA ALA A 98 -10.67 2.01 15.95
C ALA A 98 -10.79 0.51 16.31
N ALA A 99 -10.65 0.18 17.60
CA ALA A 99 -10.84 -1.19 18.09
C ALA A 99 -12.30 -1.69 17.93
N ARG A 100 -13.30 -0.85 18.24
CA ARG A 100 -14.72 -1.20 18.06
C ARG A 100 -15.08 -1.47 16.60
N GLU A 101 -14.59 -0.64 15.68
CA GLU A 101 -14.79 -0.84 14.23
C GLU A 101 -14.12 -2.13 13.75
N MET A 102 -12.92 -2.43 14.26
CA MET A 102 -12.21 -3.66 13.93
C MET A 102 -12.98 -4.91 14.42
N ALA A 103 -13.40 -4.92 15.69
CA ALA A 103 -14.17 -6.03 16.25
C ALA A 103 -15.46 -6.28 15.46
N LYS A 104 -16.23 -5.23 15.16
CA LYS A 104 -17.43 -5.34 14.31
C LYS A 104 -17.13 -5.92 12.93
N GLY A 105 -16.02 -5.53 12.32
CA GLY A 105 -15.60 -6.03 11.01
C GLY A 105 -15.19 -7.50 11.04
N MET A 106 -14.49 -7.94 12.09
CA MET A 106 -14.11 -9.35 12.27
C MET A 106 -15.34 -10.26 12.39
N GLU A 107 -16.42 -9.79 13.01
CA GLU A 107 -17.68 -10.51 13.08
C GLU A 107 -18.30 -10.70 11.70
N ALA A 108 -18.26 -9.67 10.84
CA ALA A 108 -18.70 -9.76 9.46
C ALA A 108 -17.84 -10.73 8.63
N VAL A 109 -16.51 -10.74 8.85
CA VAL A 109 -15.60 -11.71 8.22
C VAL A 109 -15.96 -13.14 8.63
N ARG A 110 -16.19 -13.39 9.92
CA ARG A 110 -16.58 -14.71 10.42
C ARG A 110 -17.87 -15.20 9.76
N GLU A 111 -18.91 -14.37 9.72
CA GLU A 111 -20.18 -14.75 9.09
C GLU A 111 -20.04 -14.96 7.58
N HIS A 112 -19.25 -14.15 6.88
CA HIS A 112 -18.99 -14.34 5.46
C HIS A 112 -18.27 -15.67 5.17
N ARG A 113 -17.21 -15.99 5.92
CA ARG A 113 -16.49 -17.26 5.74
C ARG A 113 -17.39 -18.46 6.01
N ARG A 114 -18.22 -18.39 7.06
CA ARG A 114 -19.23 -19.41 7.36
C ARG A 114 -20.23 -19.58 6.22
N ALA A 115 -20.77 -18.49 5.70
CA ALA A 115 -21.77 -18.51 4.64
C ALA A 115 -21.23 -19.02 3.30
N LYS A 116 -19.93 -18.80 3.03
CA LYS A 116 -19.26 -19.21 1.79
C LYS A 116 -18.47 -20.52 1.92
N SER A 117 -18.51 -21.16 3.09
CA SER A 117 -17.74 -22.39 3.39
C SER A 117 -16.23 -22.23 3.20
N ASP A 118 -15.67 -21.07 3.54
CA ASP A 118 -14.23 -20.81 3.54
C ASP A 118 -13.62 -20.97 4.93
N ALA A 119 -12.31 -21.21 5.01
CA ALA A 119 -11.60 -21.37 6.26
C ALA A 119 -11.55 -20.06 7.04
N TYR A 120 -11.59 -20.15 8.38
CA TYR A 120 -11.41 -18.98 9.23
C TYR A 120 -9.96 -18.52 9.25
N ASN A 121 -9.00 -19.44 9.34
CA ASN A 121 -7.57 -19.12 9.51
C ASN A 121 -6.83 -18.78 8.20
N TYR A 122 -7.48 -18.93 7.04
CA TYR A 122 -6.89 -18.59 5.74
C TYR A 122 -7.98 -18.22 4.74
N ASN A 123 -7.87 -17.06 4.10
CA ASN A 123 -8.84 -16.56 3.11
C ASN A 123 -8.58 -17.17 1.75
N TRP A 124 -9.14 -18.35 1.45
CA TRP A 124 -8.96 -18.96 0.13
C TRP A 124 -9.76 -18.24 -0.95
N LEU A 125 -10.92 -17.67 -0.58
CA LEU A 125 -11.81 -17.01 -1.53
C LEU A 125 -11.33 -15.63 -2.00
N LEU A 126 -10.37 -15.02 -1.31
CA LEU A 126 -9.75 -13.78 -1.78
C LEU A 126 -9.03 -14.01 -3.11
N ARG A 127 -9.47 -13.35 -4.17
CA ARG A 127 -8.74 -13.37 -5.44
C ARG A 127 -7.54 -12.43 -5.35
N ILE A 128 -6.34 -12.94 -5.56
CA ILE A 128 -5.13 -12.12 -5.68
C ILE A 128 -4.64 -12.24 -7.13
N PRO A 129 -4.74 -11.18 -7.95
CA PRO A 129 -4.29 -11.23 -9.33
C PRO A 129 -2.78 -11.50 -9.44
N PRO A 130 -2.31 -12.18 -10.49
CA PRO A 130 -0.89 -12.49 -10.67
C PRO A 130 0.03 -11.26 -10.59
N ASP A 131 -0.46 -10.08 -10.97
CA ASP A 131 0.31 -8.83 -10.91
C ASP A 131 0.67 -8.38 -9.48
N PHE A 132 -0.05 -8.87 -8.46
CA PHE A 132 0.27 -8.66 -7.05
C PHE A 132 1.15 -9.78 -6.48
N GLN A 133 1.27 -10.93 -7.15
CA GLN A 133 2.06 -12.08 -6.66
C GLN A 133 3.46 -12.15 -7.29
N ARG A 134 3.62 -11.63 -8.50
CA ARG A 134 4.90 -11.65 -9.22
C ARG A 134 5.90 -10.70 -8.54
N PRO A 135 7.09 -11.20 -8.18
CA PRO A 135 8.18 -10.37 -7.68
C PRO A 135 8.49 -9.22 -8.62
N PHE A 136 8.73 -8.04 -8.05
CA PHE A 136 9.17 -6.87 -8.80
C PHE A 136 10.61 -6.52 -8.44
N GLU A 137 11.51 -6.60 -9.43
CA GLU A 137 12.89 -6.15 -9.29
C GLU A 137 13.04 -4.71 -9.81
N PRO A 138 13.32 -3.73 -8.93
CA PRO A 138 13.31 -2.32 -9.29
C PRO A 138 14.64 -1.91 -9.93
N THR A 139 14.81 -2.20 -11.21
CA THR A 139 15.88 -1.61 -12.03
C THR A 139 15.43 -0.28 -12.65
N HIS A 140 16.34 0.59 -13.09
CA HIS A 140 15.98 1.84 -13.79
C HIS A 140 15.07 1.60 -14.99
N ALA A 141 15.36 0.56 -15.78
CA ALA A 141 14.54 0.18 -16.93
C ALA A 141 13.16 -0.37 -16.54
N ALA A 142 13.03 -1.06 -15.41
CA ALA A 142 11.75 -1.55 -14.93
C ALA A 142 10.90 -0.41 -14.36
N MET A 143 11.51 0.49 -13.58
CA MET A 143 10.88 1.66 -12.99
C MET A 143 10.37 2.64 -14.06
N SER A 144 11.17 2.91 -15.09
CA SER A 144 10.77 3.83 -16.17
C SER A 144 9.65 3.29 -17.08
N LYS A 145 9.46 1.96 -17.11
CA LYS A 145 8.40 1.30 -17.89
C LYS A 145 7.08 1.15 -17.13
N LEU A 146 7.01 1.55 -15.86
CA LEU A 146 5.76 1.49 -15.10
C LEU A 146 4.72 2.40 -15.75
N LYS A 147 3.56 1.85 -16.08
CA LYS A 147 2.44 2.63 -16.64
C LYS A 147 1.68 3.28 -15.49
N LEU A 148 1.97 4.56 -15.23
CA LEU A 148 1.30 5.36 -14.21
C LEU A 148 0.32 6.32 -14.87
N SER A 149 -0.81 5.77 -15.31
CA SER A 149 -1.86 6.52 -16.01
C SER A 149 -3.24 6.20 -15.47
N ARG A 150 -4.09 7.22 -15.41
CA ARG A 150 -5.49 7.11 -14.95
C ARG A 150 -6.41 6.44 -15.97
N ASP A 151 -5.95 6.24 -17.20
CA ASP A 151 -6.69 5.53 -18.24
C ASP A 151 -6.67 4.00 -18.05
N LEU A 152 -5.82 3.50 -17.14
CA LEU A 152 -5.77 2.08 -16.80
C LEU A 152 -6.97 1.68 -15.93
N PRO A 153 -7.41 0.41 -16.01
CA PRO A 153 -8.28 -0.15 -14.99
C PRO A 153 -7.68 0.03 -13.59
N VAL A 154 -8.51 0.45 -12.63
CA VAL A 154 -8.06 0.90 -11.30
C VAL A 154 -7.14 -0.09 -10.57
N HIS A 155 -7.44 -1.38 -10.65
CA HIS A 155 -6.63 -2.43 -10.02
C HIS A 155 -5.24 -2.57 -10.68
N GLN A 156 -5.11 -2.27 -11.98
CA GLN A 156 -3.82 -2.25 -12.68
C GLN A 156 -3.00 -1.02 -12.31
N LEU A 157 -3.65 0.15 -12.21
CA LEU A 157 -2.99 1.35 -11.71
C LEU A 157 -2.47 1.15 -10.28
N ALA A 158 -3.29 0.57 -9.39
CA ALA A 158 -2.88 0.23 -8.03
C ALA A 158 -1.65 -0.70 -8.02
N SER A 159 -1.61 -1.71 -8.90
CA SER A 159 -0.46 -2.61 -9.01
C SER A 159 0.82 -1.89 -9.47
N ASN A 160 0.72 -0.98 -10.44
CA ASN A 160 1.88 -0.21 -10.90
C ASN A 160 2.36 0.82 -9.85
N LEU A 161 1.44 1.48 -9.16
CA LEU A 161 1.77 2.35 -8.03
C LEU A 161 2.46 1.56 -6.91
N ARG A 162 1.96 0.36 -6.58
CA ARG A 162 2.60 -0.55 -5.62
C ARG A 162 4.05 -0.82 -6.01
N ARG A 163 4.31 -1.17 -7.27
CA ARG A 163 5.66 -1.41 -7.80
C ARG A 163 6.55 -0.16 -7.71
N ALA A 164 6.02 1.02 -8.02
CA ALA A 164 6.74 2.29 -7.89
C ALA A 164 7.19 2.54 -6.44
N PHE A 165 6.29 2.40 -5.46
CA PHE A 165 6.64 2.54 -4.05
C PHE A 165 7.62 1.45 -3.58
N SER A 166 7.49 0.21 -4.06
CA SER A 166 8.45 -0.86 -3.79
C SER A 166 9.85 -0.53 -4.27
N GLY A 167 9.97 0.11 -5.44
CA GLY A 167 11.23 0.62 -5.97
C GLY A 167 11.81 1.75 -5.14
N ILE A 168 10.98 2.69 -4.67
CA ILE A 168 11.41 3.77 -3.77
C ILE A 168 11.94 3.19 -2.44
N VAL A 169 11.24 2.20 -1.86
CA VAL A 169 11.70 1.49 -0.67
C VAL A 169 13.03 0.81 -0.94
N ALA A 170 13.16 0.09 -2.06
CA ALA A 170 14.40 -0.58 -2.43
C ALA A 170 15.57 0.39 -2.57
N GLY A 171 15.38 1.51 -3.27
CA GLY A 171 16.41 2.55 -3.42
C GLY A 171 16.80 3.25 -2.12
N ASN A 172 15.93 3.22 -1.10
CA ASN A 172 16.21 3.84 0.20
C ASN A 172 16.90 2.91 1.21
N VAL A 173 16.58 1.61 1.21
CA VAL A 173 16.97 0.72 2.33
C VAL A 173 17.54 -0.64 1.92
N LYS A 174 17.40 -1.07 0.65
CA LYS A 174 17.94 -2.36 0.20
C LYS A 174 19.29 -2.14 -0.46
N GLU A 175 20.28 -2.95 -0.08
CA GLU A 175 21.66 -2.83 -0.59
C GLU A 175 21.73 -2.75 -2.13
N ASN A 176 21.07 -3.68 -2.83
CA ASN A 176 21.05 -3.67 -4.31
C ASN A 176 20.41 -2.41 -4.89
N GLY A 177 19.35 -1.91 -4.24
CA GLY A 177 18.68 -0.67 -4.67
C GLY A 177 19.58 0.54 -4.45
N ILE A 178 20.18 0.68 -3.27
CA ILE A 178 21.10 1.77 -2.94
C ILE A 178 22.28 1.79 -3.93
N ARG A 179 22.91 0.63 -4.20
CA ARG A 179 24.00 0.54 -5.17
C ARG A 179 23.58 0.94 -6.58
N ALA A 180 22.37 0.57 -7.00
CA ALA A 180 21.84 1.00 -8.30
C ALA A 180 21.69 2.52 -8.39
N ILE A 181 21.21 3.15 -7.31
CA ILE A 181 21.08 4.62 -7.21
C ILE A 181 22.44 5.32 -7.22
N GLU A 182 23.43 4.79 -6.51
CA GLU A 182 24.80 5.32 -6.49
C GLU A 182 25.47 5.26 -7.87
N GLN A 183 25.21 4.19 -8.63
CA GLN A 183 25.84 3.96 -9.93
C GLN A 183 25.16 4.72 -11.08
N HIS A 184 23.83 4.78 -11.09
CA HIS A 184 23.06 5.25 -12.25
C HIS A 184 22.21 6.48 -11.95
N GLY A 185 22.20 6.97 -10.71
CA GLY A 185 21.34 8.07 -10.26
C GLY A 185 19.93 7.61 -9.86
N PRO A 186 19.00 8.56 -9.61
CA PRO A 186 17.64 8.25 -9.16
C PRO A 186 16.83 7.46 -10.19
N PHE A 187 15.86 6.67 -9.73
CA PHE A 187 14.87 6.04 -10.61
C PHE A 187 13.97 7.10 -11.25
N GLU A 188 13.77 7.02 -12.56
CA GLU A 188 12.82 7.89 -13.26
C GLU A 188 11.44 7.20 -13.34
N LEU A 189 10.41 7.89 -12.85
CA LEU A 189 9.02 7.45 -12.91
C LEU A 189 8.26 8.37 -13.86
N HIS A 190 7.61 7.78 -14.86
CA HIS A 190 6.85 8.51 -15.87
C HIS A 190 5.36 8.25 -15.70
N GLY A 191 4.54 9.27 -15.94
CA GLY A 191 3.09 9.14 -15.90
C GLY A 191 2.37 10.43 -16.24
N ASP A 192 1.04 10.38 -16.19
CA ASP A 192 0.21 11.54 -16.49
C ASP A 192 0.56 12.71 -15.55
N ARG A 193 0.58 13.94 -16.08
CA ARG A 193 0.99 15.15 -15.34
C ARG A 193 0.33 15.26 -13.96
N ASP A 194 -0.99 15.15 -13.88
CA ASP A 194 -1.70 15.29 -12.61
C ASP A 194 -1.34 14.17 -11.62
N LEU A 195 -1.12 12.94 -12.11
CA LEU A 195 -0.74 11.80 -11.28
C LEU A 195 0.68 12.00 -10.73
N MET A 196 1.61 12.47 -11.57
CA MET A 196 2.96 12.84 -11.13
C MET A 196 2.93 13.97 -10.11
N THR A 197 2.09 14.99 -10.28
CA THR A 197 1.92 16.05 -9.27
C THR A 197 1.42 15.50 -7.93
N MET A 198 0.42 14.62 -7.94
CA MET A 198 -0.08 14.01 -6.70
C MET A 198 0.94 13.11 -6.01
N LEU A 199 1.72 12.37 -6.79
CA LEU A 199 2.81 11.54 -6.27
C LEU A 199 3.92 12.41 -5.67
N ASP A 200 4.25 13.54 -6.30
CA ASP A 200 5.23 14.50 -5.81
C ASP A 200 4.79 15.13 -4.49
N GLU A 201 3.54 15.61 -4.41
CA GLU A 201 2.94 16.16 -3.19
C GLU A 201 3.03 15.17 -2.03
N LEU A 202 2.66 13.90 -2.27
CA LEU A 202 2.66 12.85 -1.26
C LEU A 202 4.09 12.51 -0.79
N LEU A 203 5.02 12.28 -1.73
CA LEU A 203 6.38 11.92 -1.39
C LEU A 203 7.12 13.08 -0.70
N THR A 204 6.89 14.32 -1.14
CA THR A 204 7.40 15.54 -0.48
C THR A 204 6.90 15.65 0.96
N ALA A 205 5.62 15.37 1.20
CA ALA A 205 5.08 15.33 2.56
C ALA A 205 5.75 14.26 3.42
N PHE A 206 6.09 13.08 2.87
CA PHE A 206 6.85 12.07 3.60
C PHE A 206 8.26 12.53 3.96
N VAL A 207 8.94 13.27 3.09
CA VAL A 207 10.26 13.85 3.40
C VAL A 207 10.15 14.86 4.54
N LEU A 208 9.21 15.81 4.44
CA LEU A 208 8.99 16.85 5.45
C LEU A 208 8.62 16.27 6.83
N GLN A 209 7.83 15.19 6.83
CA GLN A 209 7.43 14.48 8.04
C GLN A 209 8.46 13.46 8.54
N LYS A 210 9.67 13.42 7.94
CA LYS A 210 10.77 12.50 8.29
C LYS A 210 10.37 11.02 8.23
N ARG A 211 9.58 10.65 7.24
CA ARG A 211 9.10 9.27 7.01
C ARG A 211 9.92 8.49 5.98
N MET A 212 10.88 9.13 5.33
CA MET A 212 11.75 8.51 4.32
C MET A 212 13.11 8.07 4.90
N LYS A 213 13.52 8.65 6.04
CA LYS A 213 14.80 8.35 6.70
C LYS A 213 14.70 8.70 8.19
N LEU A 214 15.28 7.88 9.05
CA LEU A 214 15.26 8.10 10.51
C LEU A 214 16.17 9.26 10.94
N HIS A 215 17.34 9.40 10.31
CA HIS A 215 18.36 10.39 10.68
C HIS A 215 19.03 11.02 9.46
N GLY A 216 19.40 12.30 9.58
CA GLY A 216 20.09 13.06 8.55
C GLY A 216 19.21 13.54 7.41
N GLU A 217 19.83 14.20 6.43
CA GLU A 217 19.14 14.67 5.23
C GLU A 217 18.77 13.49 4.32
N TYR A 218 17.56 13.56 3.76
CA TYR A 218 17.07 12.60 2.78
C TYR A 218 17.34 13.11 1.37
N LYS A 219 18.05 12.32 0.56
CA LYS A 219 18.19 12.55 -0.87
C LYS A 219 17.24 11.60 -1.60
N PRO A 220 16.27 12.10 -2.39
CA PRO A 220 15.35 11.26 -3.15
C PRO A 220 16.09 10.26 -4.04
N CYS A 221 15.69 8.98 -3.94
CA CYS A 221 16.14 7.90 -4.84
C CYS A 221 15.31 7.83 -6.14
N TYR A 222 14.45 8.82 -6.37
CA TYR A 222 13.51 8.88 -7.48
C TYR A 222 13.48 10.29 -8.08
N ARG A 223 13.02 10.37 -9.33
CA ARG A 223 12.70 11.58 -10.08
C ARG A 223 11.39 11.34 -10.80
N LEU A 224 10.44 12.27 -10.64
CA LEU A 224 9.16 12.22 -11.34
C LEU A 224 9.27 13.00 -12.64
N VAL A 225 8.81 12.40 -13.74
CA VAL A 225 8.89 12.96 -15.08
C VAL A 225 7.49 12.91 -15.71
N ALA A 226 6.91 14.09 -15.97
CA ALA A 226 5.60 14.25 -16.59
C ALA A 226 5.70 14.41 -18.12
#